data_AF-A0A1H8RH13-F1
#
_entry.id   AF-A0A1H8RH13-F1
#
_cell.length_a   1.000
_cell.length_b   1.000
_cell.length_c   1.000
_cell.angle_alpha   90.00
_cell.angle_beta   90.00
_cell.angle_gamma   90.00
#
_symmetry.space_group_name_H-M   'P 1'
#
loop_
_entity.id
_entity.type
_entity.pdbx_description
1 polymer ?
#
loop_
_entity_poly.entity_id
_entity_poly.type
_entity_poly.pdbx_seq_one_letter_code
_entity_poly.pdbx_strand_id
1 'polypeptide(L)' 'MVTIVENALGTVISVSRSATHTFSKETAPVIRLLAGLGVEGDAHMGKTTPYKVFVPL' A
#
# COMPACT_ATOMS: atom_id res chain seq x y z
N MET A 1 -5.20 22.21 31.16
CA MET A 1 -6.31 21.88 30.24
C MET A 1 -5.70 21.30 28.99
N VAL A 2 -5.60 19.98 28.91
CA VAL A 2 -5.05 19.28 27.73
C VAL A 2 -6.24 18.96 26.84
N THR A 3 -6.31 19.60 25.67
CA THR A 3 -7.36 19.36 24.70
C THR A 3 -7.03 18.07 23.95
N ILE A 4 -7.75 16.99 24.25
CA ILE A 4 -7.76 15.80 23.41
C ILE A 4 -8.48 16.22 22.14
N VAL A 5 -7.74 16.44 21.06
CA VAL A 5 -8.32 16.42 19.71
C VAL A 5 -8.88 15.01 19.54
N GLU A 6 -10.20 14.90 19.45
CA GLU A 6 -10.85 13.61 19.20
C GLU A 6 -10.31 13.07 17.88
N ASN A 7 -9.42 12.09 18.00
CA ASN A 7 -8.89 11.36 16.86
C ASN A 7 -10.10 10.65 16.24
N ALA A 8 -10.52 11.04 15.04
CA ALA A 8 -11.43 10.21 14.26
C ALA A 8 -10.66 8.93 13.92
N LEU A 9 -10.72 7.95 14.83
CA LEU A 9 -10.01 6.69 14.76
C LEU A 9 -10.58 5.87 13.60
N GLY A 10 -9.97 6.02 12.43
CA GLY A 10 -10.22 5.14 11.30
C GLY A 10 -9.83 3.71 11.66
N THR A 11 -10.70 2.75 11.40
CA THR A 11 -10.38 1.31 11.51
C THR A 11 -10.00 0.79 10.14
N VAL A 12 -8.82 0.18 10.02
CA VAL A 12 -8.40 -0.51 8.80
C VAL A 12 -9.12 -1.86 8.75
N ILE A 13 -10.00 -2.04 7.76
CA ILE A 13 -10.78 -3.27 7.58
C ILE A 13 -10.06 -4.33 6.76
N SER A 14 -9.12 -3.93 5.90
CA SER A 14 -8.33 -4.82 5.06
C SER A 14 -7.08 -4.13 4.53
N VAL A 15 -6.10 -4.92 4.12
CA VAL A 15 -4.89 -4.47 3.44
C VAL A 15 -4.64 -5.37 2.24
N SER A 16 -4.01 -4.85 1.19
CA SER A 16 -3.77 -5.57 -0.06
C SER A 16 -2.42 -5.18 -0.65
N ARG A 17 -1.75 -6.11 -1.33
CA ARG A 17 -0.52 -5.85 -2.09
C ARG A 17 -0.48 -6.72 -3.35
N SER A 18 0.21 -6.28 -4.38
CA SER A 18 0.53 -7.11 -5.55
C SER A 18 1.91 -6.78 -6.06
N ALA A 19 2.70 -7.79 -6.44
CA ALA A 19 4.01 -7.59 -7.05
C ALA A 19 3.93 -7.12 -8.52
N THR A 20 2.72 -7.08 -9.10
CA THR A 20 2.49 -6.70 -10.51
C THR A 20 1.64 -5.43 -10.63
N HIS A 21 1.85 -4.67 -11.72
CA HIS A 21 1.05 -3.48 -12.07
C HIS A 21 -0.30 -3.88 -12.69
N THR A 22 -1.12 -4.58 -11.92
CA THR A 22 -2.51 -4.91 -12.27
C THR A 22 -3.48 -3.94 -11.60
N PHE A 23 -4.69 -3.81 -12.15
CA PHE A 23 -5.73 -2.96 -11.58
C PHE A 23 -6.22 -3.46 -10.21
N SER A 24 -6.19 -4.78 -10.01
CA SER A 24 -6.58 -5.44 -8.76
C SER A 24 -5.37 -5.92 -7.96
N LYS A 25 -5.50 -5.91 -6.63
CA LYS A 25 -4.55 -6.50 -5.68
C LYS A 25 -5.30 -7.50 -4.79
N GLU A 26 -4.63 -8.59 -4.43
CA GLU A 26 -5.20 -9.54 -3.47
C GLU A 26 -5.11 -8.99 -2.04
N THR A 27 -6.10 -9.32 -1.21
CA THR A 27 -6.08 -9.03 0.22
C THR A 27 -4.96 -9.81 0.88
N ALA A 28 -4.18 -9.14 1.73
CA ALA A 28 -3.14 -9.72 2.55
C ALA A 28 -3.55 -9.70 4.03
N PRO A 29 -3.13 -10.68 4.84
CA PRO A 29 -3.40 -10.67 6.27
C PRO A 29 -2.60 -9.58 6.99
N VAL A 30 -1.40 -9.26 6.49
CA VAL A 30 -0.49 -8.25 7.03
C VAL A 30 0.29 -7.61 5.87
N ILE A 31 0.56 -6.31 5.99
CA ILE A 31 1.52 -5.60 5.15
C ILE A 31 2.60 -4.94 6.03
N ARG A 32 3.79 -4.79 5.47
CA ARG A 32 4.90 -4.06 6.11
C ARG A 32 5.13 -2.75 5.38
N LEU A 33 5.12 -1.63 6.12
CA LEU A 33 5.49 -0.33 5.58
C LEU A 33 6.99 -0.11 5.75
N LEU A 34 7.65 0.19 4.66
CA LEU A 34 9.05 0.59 4.61
C LEU A 34 9.13 2.11 4.46
N ALA A 35 9.81 2.78 5.39
CA ALA A 35 9.89 4.23 5.42
C ALA A 35 10.42 4.80 4.10
N GLY A 36 9.66 5.71 3.49
CA GLY A 36 10.01 6.34 2.21
C GLY A 36 9.95 5.42 0.98
N LEU A 37 9.48 4.17 1.12
CA LEU A 37 9.37 3.21 0.02
C LEU A 37 7.95 2.64 -0.17
N GLY A 38 7.10 2.69 0.85
CA GLY A 38 5.73 2.18 0.78
C GLY A 38 5.59 0.74 1.27
N VAL A 39 4.73 -0.05 0.63
CA VAL A 39 4.39 -1.42 1.07
C VAL A 39 5.41 -2.42 0.55
N GLU A 40 6.02 -3.20 1.45
CA GLU A 40 6.96 -4.26 1.08
C GLU A 40 6.32 -5.27 0.11
N GLY A 41 6.94 -5.42 -1.07
CA GLY A 41 6.52 -6.35 -2.11
C GLY A 41 5.36 -5.87 -2.99
N ASP A 42 4.90 -4.62 -2.84
CA ASP A 42 3.98 -4.02 -3.81
C ASP A 42 4.71 -3.53 -5.06
N ALA A 43 4.06 -3.59 -6.22
CA ALA A 43 4.58 -3.12 -7.49
C ALA A 43 4.95 -1.62 -7.45
N HIS A 44 4.28 -0.86 -6.58
CA HIS A 44 4.52 0.57 -6.40
C HIS A 44 5.54 0.84 -5.29
N MET A 45 6.17 -0.18 -4.71
CA MET A 45 7.23 -0.02 -3.71
C MET A 45 8.48 0.58 -4.36
N GLY A 46 8.98 1.67 -3.79
CA GLY A 46 10.17 2.37 -4.28
C GLY A 46 10.03 3.89 -4.18
N LYS A 47 11.14 4.61 -4.40
CA LYS A 47 11.11 6.09 -4.48
C LYS A 47 10.50 6.60 -5.78
N THR A 48 10.48 5.75 -6.80
CA THR A 48 9.92 6.02 -8.12
C THR A 48 9.09 4.82 -8.53
N THR A 49 7.92 5.05 -9.10
CA THR A 49 7.07 3.99 -9.63
C THR A 49 7.56 3.61 -11.02
N PRO A 50 8.05 2.38 -11.28
CA PRO A 50 8.32 1.95 -12.64
C PRO A 50 6.98 1.79 -13.39
N TYR A 51 6.83 2.41 -14.56
CA TYR A 51 5.71 2.12 -15.44
C TYR A 51 5.97 0.77 -16.11
N LYS A 52 5.32 -0.30 -15.65
CA LYS A 52 5.26 -1.57 -16.40
C LYS A 52 3.92 -1.68 -17.10
N VAL A 53 3.88 -1.28 -18.37
CA VAL A 53 2.78 -1.66 -19.26
C VAL A 53 2.90 -3.16 -19.54
N PHE A 54 1.83 -3.90 -19.22
CA PHE A 54 1.67 -5.29 -19.66
C PHE A 54 1.36 -5.26 -21.17
N VAL A 55 2.37 -5.51 -22.00
CA VAL A 55 2.14 -5.89 -23.41
C VAL A 55 2.18 -7.41 -23.48
N PRO A 56 1.08 -8.10 -23.81
CA PRO A 56 1.14 -9.52 -24.11
C PRO A 56 1.92 -9.70 -25.43
N LEU A 57 2.88 -10.63 -25.43
CA LEU A 57 3.42 -11.22 -26.66
C LEU A 57 2.41 -12.21 -27.24
#